data_AF-A0A8X8ZHC5-F1
#
_entry.id   AF-A0A8X8ZHC5-F1
#
_cell.length_a   1.000
_cell.length_b   1.000
_cell.length_c   1.000
_cell.angle_alpha   90.00
_cell.angle_beta   90.00
_cell.angle_gamma   90.00
#
_symmetry.space_group_name_H-M   'P 1'
#
loop_
_entity.id
_entity.type
_entity.pdbx_description
1 polymer ?
#
loop_
_entity_poly.entity_id
_entity_poly.type
_entity_poly.pdbx_seq_one_letter_code
_entity_poly.pdbx_strand_id
1 'polypeptide(L)'
;MLIPCGRCHRRNSRLKKLMSGLRSEFGGPEFEPHVTVLGTIKLTECEARDMFQKACEGLKPYAGTVDKVATGTFFYQCVFLLLHPTPEVVEASDHSCAHFGFKRSTRMPLFEFLPAQGSLESRGYIPLSSTSLVVLFMFSYVDSLRSYMPHLSLLYGDLTEEEKKTALEKACALDERRSEFPDIASGTV
;
A
#
# COMPACT_ATOMS: atom_id res chain seq x y z
N MET A 1 0.00 9.04 6.70
CA MET A 1 -0.54 7.67 6.87
C MET A 1 -2.05 7.72 6.80
N LEU A 2 -2.70 6.62 6.46
CA LEU A 2 -4.16 6.48 6.52
C LEU A 2 -4.55 5.53 7.63
N ILE A 3 -5.69 5.80 8.27
CA ILE A 3 -6.11 5.11 9.49
C ILE A 3 -7.38 4.30 9.20
N PRO A 4 -7.48 3.04 9.62
CA PRO A 4 -8.74 2.30 9.53
C PRO A 4 -9.90 3.03 10.22
N CYS A 5 -11.08 3.00 9.61
CA CYS A 5 -12.25 3.69 10.13
C CYS A 5 -12.61 3.23 11.56
N GLY A 6 -12.49 4.14 12.53
CA GLY A 6 -12.88 3.89 13.92
C GLY A 6 -14.38 3.66 14.14
N ARG A 7 -15.23 4.08 13.18
CA ARG A 7 -16.69 3.88 13.25
C ARG A 7 -17.10 2.42 13.13
N CYS A 8 -16.24 1.57 12.57
CA CYS A 8 -16.42 0.12 12.63
C CYS A 8 -15.66 -0.48 13.80
N HIS A 9 -16.16 -0.21 15.00
CA HIS A 9 -15.58 -0.64 16.28
C HIS A 9 -15.25 -2.15 16.31
N ARG A 10 -16.13 -2.99 15.75
CA ARG A 10 -15.91 -4.44 15.66
C ARG A 10 -14.73 -4.83 14.76
N ARG A 11 -14.57 -4.16 13.62
CA ARG A 11 -13.48 -4.45 12.65
C ARG A 11 -12.13 -3.95 13.18
N ASN A 12 -12.11 -2.75 13.75
CA ASN A 12 -10.88 -2.17 14.33
C ASN A 12 -10.42 -2.97 15.58
N SER A 13 -11.34 -3.36 16.47
CA SER A 13 -10.98 -4.19 17.64
C SER A 13 -10.45 -5.57 17.26
N ARG A 14 -10.97 -6.20 16.20
CA ARG A 14 -10.43 -7.46 15.66
C ARG A 14 -8.99 -7.29 15.19
N LEU A 15 -8.71 -6.23 14.43
CA LEU A 15 -7.37 -5.93 13.93
C LEU A 15 -6.39 -5.67 15.08
N LYS A 16 -6.75 -4.84 16.06
CA LYS A 16 -5.92 -4.57 17.24
C LYS A 16 -5.64 -5.84 18.06
N LYS A 17 -6.63 -6.73 18.22
CA LYS A 17 -6.44 -8.02 18.88
C LYS A 17 -5.46 -8.91 18.14
N LEU A 18 -5.55 -8.97 16.81
CA LEU A 18 -4.60 -9.71 15.98
C LEU A 18 -3.16 -9.19 16.16
N MET A 19 -2.98 -7.87 16.05
CA MET A 19 -1.67 -7.22 16.24
C MET A 19 -1.12 -7.48 17.65
N SER A 20 -1.95 -7.33 18.68
CA SER A 20 -1.55 -7.62 20.06
C SER A 20 -1.18 -9.08 20.28
N GLY A 21 -1.90 -10.02 19.65
CA GLY A 21 -1.63 -11.45 19.75
C GLY A 21 -0.29 -11.81 19.13
N LEU A 22 -0.03 -11.35 17.90
CA LEU A 22 1.26 -11.55 17.24
C LEU A 22 2.40 -10.94 18.06
N ARG A 23 2.25 -9.69 18.51
CA ARG A 23 3.26 -9.01 19.33
C ARG A 23 3.56 -9.74 20.64
N SER A 24 2.54 -10.28 21.31
CA SER A 24 2.72 -10.97 22.60
C SER A 24 3.57 -12.24 22.48
N GLU A 25 3.63 -12.84 21.30
CA GLU A 25 4.34 -14.10 21.05
C GLU A 25 5.70 -13.87 20.39
N PHE A 26 5.75 -12.99 19.39
CA PHE A 26 6.95 -12.76 18.58
C PHE A 26 7.73 -11.49 18.99
N GLY A 27 7.22 -10.72 19.96
CA GLY A 27 7.81 -9.45 20.39
C GLY A 27 7.51 -8.28 19.45
N GLY A 28 8.33 -7.23 19.51
CA GLY A 28 8.21 -6.05 18.65
C GLY A 28 7.44 -4.87 19.28
N PRO A 29 7.55 -3.67 18.67
CA PRO A 29 6.93 -2.45 19.20
C PRO A 29 5.41 -2.45 19.01
N GLU A 30 4.72 -1.70 19.87
CA GLU A 30 3.31 -1.36 19.69
C GLU A 30 3.15 -0.17 18.73
N PHE A 31 2.18 -0.26 17.82
CA PHE A 31 1.81 0.81 16.91
C PHE A 31 0.33 0.71 16.54
N GLU A 32 -0.26 1.85 16.16
CA GLU A 32 -1.65 1.90 15.70
C GLU A 32 -1.76 1.35 14.26
N PRO A 33 -2.83 0.62 13.93
CA PRO A 33 -3.02 0.10 12.58
C PRO A 33 -3.14 1.24 11.57
N HIS A 34 -2.32 1.22 10.52
CA HIS A 34 -2.30 2.26 9.50
C HIS A 34 -1.83 1.71 8.14
N VAL A 35 -2.15 2.44 7.08
CA VAL A 35 -1.65 2.22 5.73
C VAL A 35 -0.76 3.40 5.34
N THR A 36 0.47 3.11 4.95
CA THR A 36 1.40 4.15 4.50
C THR A 36 1.09 4.53 3.06
N VAL A 37 0.83 5.82 2.83
CA VAL A 37 0.57 6.42 1.49
C VAL A 37 1.74 7.22 0.95
N LEU A 38 2.69 7.56 1.81
CA LEU A 38 3.83 8.40 1.49
C LEU A 38 5.06 7.83 2.18
N GLY A 39 6.16 7.71 1.44
CA GLY A 39 7.45 7.33 2.01
C GLY A 39 8.07 8.44 2.83
N THR A 40 9.25 8.17 3.40
CA THR A 40 10.00 9.16 4.20
C THR A 40 10.36 10.38 3.36
N ILE A 41 9.96 11.57 3.83
CA ILE A 41 10.29 12.87 3.25
C ILE A 41 10.89 13.77 4.34
N LYS A 42 11.84 14.63 3.97
CA LYS A 42 12.40 15.64 4.86
C LYS A 42 11.67 16.96 4.62
N LEU A 43 11.00 17.47 5.65
CA LEU A 43 10.30 18.74 5.62
C LEU A 43 10.57 19.48 6.93
N THR A 44 10.48 20.81 6.90
CA THR A 44 10.32 21.58 8.13
C THR A 44 8.93 21.31 8.71
N GLU A 45 8.77 21.59 10.00
CA GLU A 45 7.50 21.38 10.70
C GLU A 45 6.36 22.22 10.09
N CYS A 46 6.66 23.44 9.64
CA CYS A 46 5.69 24.33 9.00
C CYS A 46 5.22 23.79 7.65
N GLU A 47 6.16 23.37 6.79
CA GLU A 47 5.86 22.75 5.50
C GLU A 47 5.05 21.46 5.67
N ALA A 48 5.45 20.61 6.64
CA ALA A 48 4.75 19.37 6.92
C ALA A 48 3.29 19.61 7.30
N ARG A 49 3.01 20.60 8.14
CA ARG A 49 1.64 20.96 8.54
C ARG A 49 0.81 21.49 7.38
N ASP A 50 1.34 22.46 6.63
CA ASP A 50 0.63 23.07 5.50
C ASP A 50 0.33 22.04 4.39
N MET A 51 1.33 21.23 4.02
CA MET A 51 1.15 20.16 3.02
C MET A 51 0.18 19.08 3.49
N PHE A 52 0.24 18.71 4.78
CA PHE A 52 -0.69 17.74 5.36
C PHE A 52 -2.13 18.24 5.33
N GLN A 53 -2.36 19.49 5.75
CA GLN A 53 -3.70 20.08 5.72
C GLN A 53 -4.28 20.10 4.30
N LYS A 54 -3.50 20.54 3.32
CA LYS A 54 -3.89 20.54 1.90
C LYS A 54 -4.19 19.13 1.38
N ALA A 55 -3.39 18.14 1.76
CA ALA A 55 -3.62 16.75 1.37
C ALA A 55 -4.95 16.22 1.95
N CYS A 56 -5.28 16.58 3.20
CA CYS A 56 -6.52 16.16 3.85
C CYS A 56 -7.78 16.73 3.19
N GLU A 57 -7.76 17.96 2.66
CA GLU A 57 -8.93 18.61 2.03
C GLU A 57 -9.45 17.85 0.80
N GLY A 58 -8.54 17.21 0.04
CA GLY A 58 -8.90 16.45 -1.17
C GLY A 58 -9.15 14.96 -0.94
N LEU A 59 -8.84 14.42 0.25
CA LEU A 59 -8.81 12.98 0.46
C LEU A 59 -10.13 12.45 1.03
N LYS A 60 -10.86 11.70 0.19
CA LYS A 60 -12.11 11.04 0.59
C LYS A 60 -11.82 9.67 1.22
N PRO A 61 -12.62 9.26 2.23
CA PRO A 61 -12.62 7.87 2.71
C PRO A 61 -12.88 6.88 1.58
N TYR A 62 -12.20 5.73 1.62
CA TYR A 62 -12.39 4.66 0.64
C TYR A 62 -12.38 3.28 1.31
N ALA A 63 -12.93 2.26 0.64
CA ALA A 63 -12.87 0.89 1.13
C ALA A 63 -11.58 0.21 0.65
N GLY A 64 -10.85 -0.42 1.57
CA GLY A 64 -9.72 -1.27 1.23
C GLY A 64 -10.10 -2.74 1.37
N THR A 65 -9.72 -3.57 0.40
CA THR A 65 -9.87 -5.03 0.49
C THR A 65 -8.52 -5.67 0.75
N VAL A 66 -8.48 -6.66 1.64
CA VAL A 66 -7.27 -7.46 1.85
C VAL A 66 -7.22 -8.57 0.82
N ASP A 67 -6.09 -8.67 0.13
CA ASP A 67 -5.79 -9.74 -0.81
C ASP A 67 -5.30 -11.00 -0.07
N LYS A 68 -4.28 -10.82 0.76
CA LYS A 68 -3.63 -11.89 1.54
C LYS A 68 -2.84 -11.34 2.72
N VAL A 69 -2.54 -12.22 3.67
CA VAL A 69 -1.45 -11.99 4.62
C VAL A 69 -0.13 -12.33 3.93
N ALA A 70 0.89 -11.51 4.13
CA ALA A 70 2.21 -11.70 3.56
C ALA A 70 3.31 -11.31 4.55
N THR A 71 4.54 -11.73 4.24
CA THR A 71 5.75 -11.38 4.97
C THR A 71 6.75 -10.71 4.05
N GLY A 72 7.70 -9.99 4.65
CA GLY A 72 8.77 -9.31 3.93
C GLY A 72 10.11 -9.47 4.64
N THR A 73 11.12 -8.79 4.10
CA THR A 73 12.52 -8.93 4.54
C THR A 73 13.03 -7.75 5.38
N PHE A 74 12.18 -6.75 5.62
CA PHE A 74 12.53 -5.55 6.38
C PHE A 74 11.74 -5.47 7.69
N PHE A 75 12.32 -4.83 8.71
CA PHE A 75 11.71 -4.64 10.03
C PHE A 75 10.25 -4.14 9.98
N TYR A 76 9.96 -3.12 9.18
CA TYR A 76 8.62 -2.53 9.03
C TYR A 76 7.66 -3.35 8.14
N GLN A 77 8.18 -4.36 7.45
CA GLN A 77 7.44 -5.26 6.56
C GLN A 77 7.60 -6.70 7.03
N CYS A 78 7.50 -6.95 8.34
CA CYS A 78 7.70 -8.29 8.86
C CYS A 78 6.50 -9.20 8.57
N VAL A 79 5.34 -8.87 9.15
CA VAL A 79 4.05 -9.51 8.82
C VAL A 79 3.04 -8.41 8.55
N PHE A 80 2.33 -8.49 7.43
CA PHE A 80 1.41 -7.45 6.99
C PHE A 80 0.24 -8.01 6.17
N LEU A 81 -0.83 -7.23 6.12
CA LEU A 81 -1.95 -7.45 5.20
C LEU A 81 -1.64 -6.73 3.90
N LEU A 82 -1.54 -7.47 2.81
CA LEU A 82 -1.45 -6.89 1.47
C LEU A 82 -2.86 -6.47 1.03
N LEU A 83 -3.00 -5.21 0.63
CA LEU A 83 -4.28 -4.68 0.14
C LEU A 83 -4.36 -4.82 -1.37
N HIS A 84 -5.58 -5.02 -1.87
CA HIS A 84 -5.83 -4.97 -3.30
C HIS A 84 -5.64 -3.52 -3.78
N PRO A 85 -4.84 -3.28 -4.83
CA PRO A 85 -4.57 -1.94 -5.32
C PRO A 85 -5.70 -1.46 -6.24
N THR A 86 -6.88 -1.21 -5.66
CA THR A 86 -7.98 -0.56 -6.41
C THR A 86 -7.58 0.86 -6.81
N PRO A 87 -8.23 1.45 -7.82
CA PRO A 87 -7.97 2.84 -8.21
C PRO A 87 -7.98 3.81 -7.02
N GLU A 88 -8.95 3.69 -6.10
CA GLU A 88 -9.07 4.59 -4.94
C GLU A 88 -7.88 4.47 -3.97
N VAL A 89 -7.37 3.25 -3.78
CA VAL A 89 -6.19 2.99 -2.91
C VAL A 89 -4.93 3.63 -3.50
N VAL A 90 -4.75 3.51 -4.81
CA VAL A 90 -3.58 4.04 -5.53
C VAL A 90 -3.69 5.56 -5.63
N GLU A 91 -4.86 6.09 -5.97
CA GLU A 91 -5.14 7.53 -6.05
C GLU A 91 -4.92 8.22 -4.70
N ALA A 92 -5.27 7.61 -3.58
CA ALA A 92 -4.99 8.16 -2.25
C ALA A 92 -3.48 8.37 -2.01
N SER A 93 -2.67 7.43 -2.51
CA SER A 93 -1.21 7.49 -2.47
C SER A 93 -0.68 8.55 -3.42
N ASP A 94 -1.20 8.61 -4.65
CA ASP A 94 -0.79 9.58 -5.67
C ASP A 94 -1.13 11.02 -5.29
N HIS A 95 -2.34 11.23 -4.75
CA HIS A 95 -2.79 12.49 -4.17
C HIS A 95 -1.84 12.96 -3.07
N SER A 96 -1.51 12.06 -2.14
CA SER A 96 -0.54 12.36 -1.07
C SER A 96 0.84 12.68 -1.64
N CYS A 97 1.33 11.91 -2.61
CA CYS A 97 2.64 12.16 -3.23
C CYS A 97 2.70 13.52 -3.93
N ALA A 98 1.63 13.90 -4.64
CA ALA A 98 1.55 15.18 -5.33
C ALA A 98 1.62 16.37 -4.36
N HIS A 99 0.87 16.33 -3.26
CA HIS A 99 0.87 17.41 -2.26
C HIS A 99 2.21 17.58 -1.53
N PHE A 100 2.92 16.48 -1.32
CA PHE A 100 4.22 16.48 -0.63
C PHE A 100 5.40 16.59 -1.59
N GLY A 101 5.18 16.71 -2.91
CA GLY A 101 6.25 16.74 -3.91
C GLY A 101 7.10 15.47 -3.95
N PHE A 102 6.57 14.34 -3.48
CA PHE A 102 7.28 13.08 -3.39
C PHE A 102 7.29 12.35 -4.74
N LYS A 103 8.48 11.99 -5.21
CA LYS A 103 8.66 11.18 -6.41
C LYS A 103 9.00 9.75 -6.02
N ARG A 104 8.18 8.79 -6.43
CA ARG A 104 8.50 7.38 -6.21
C ARG A 104 9.71 6.97 -7.05
N SER A 105 10.61 6.20 -6.46
CA SER A 105 11.69 5.55 -7.22
C SER A 105 11.08 4.40 -8.02
N THR A 106 11.10 4.50 -9.34
CA THR A 106 10.75 3.38 -10.21
C THR A 106 11.88 2.35 -10.15
N ARG A 107 11.78 1.36 -9.25
CA ARG A 107 12.44 0.09 -9.50
C ARG A 107 11.63 -0.61 -10.57
N MET A 108 12.09 -0.58 -11.82
CA MET A 108 11.69 -1.65 -12.74
C MET A 108 12.08 -2.97 -12.07
N PRO A 109 11.14 -3.90 -11.83
CA PRO A 109 11.58 -5.25 -11.57
C PRO A 109 12.30 -5.69 -12.84
N LEU A 110 13.51 -6.20 -12.68
CA LEU A 110 14.25 -6.91 -13.71
C LEU A 110 13.51 -8.24 -13.96
N PHE A 111 12.28 -8.16 -14.48
CA PHE A 111 11.49 -9.30 -14.93
C PHE A 111 11.08 -8.98 -16.36
N GLU A 112 11.89 -9.55 -17.25
CA GLU A 112 11.75 -9.67 -18.70
C GLU A 112 10.44 -9.14 -19.30
N PHE A 113 10.51 -7.97 -19.93
CA PHE A 113 9.83 -7.77 -21.20
C PHE A 113 10.83 -8.13 -22.29
N LEU A 114 11.02 -9.42 -22.54
CA LEU A 114 11.42 -9.86 -23.87
C LEU A 114 10.16 -9.73 -24.74
N PRO A 115 10.07 -8.77 -25.69
CA PRO A 115 9.09 -8.93 -26.74
C PRO A 115 9.50 -10.20 -27.49
N ALA A 116 8.56 -11.15 -27.60
CA ALA A 116 8.73 -12.30 -28.47
C ALA A 116 9.25 -11.81 -29.82
N GLN A 117 10.43 -12.30 -30.22
CA GLN A 117 10.98 -12.04 -31.54
C GLN A 117 10.04 -12.68 -32.57
N GLY A 118 9.11 -11.89 -33.08
CA GLY A 118 8.39 -12.10 -34.33
C GLY A 118 8.90 -11.10 -35.35
N SER A 119 9.35 -11.60 -36.49
CA SER A 119 10.13 -10.94 -37.54
C SER A 119 9.60 -9.60 -38.03
N LEU A 120 10.54 -8.72 -38.41
CA LEU A 120 10.35 -7.54 -39.26
C LEU A 120 9.43 -7.83 -40.46
N GLU A 121 8.45 -6.96 -40.71
CA GLU A 121 8.33 -6.26 -42.00
C GLU A 121 7.29 -5.11 -41.97
N SER A 122 7.80 -3.90 -42.23
CA SER A 122 7.18 -2.79 -42.98
C SER A 122 6.02 -1.93 -42.40
N ARG A 123 6.31 -0.61 -42.39
CA ARG A 123 5.42 0.55 -42.66
C ARG A 123 4.10 0.70 -41.90
N GLY A 124 4.08 1.67 -40.98
CA GLY A 124 2.84 2.34 -40.57
C GLY A 124 3.07 3.38 -39.47
N TYR A 125 3.22 4.65 -39.86
CA TYR A 125 3.05 5.79 -38.97
C TYR A 125 1.57 5.87 -38.57
N ILE A 126 1.24 5.61 -37.32
CA ILE A 126 -0.14 5.68 -36.79
C ILE A 126 -0.33 7.09 -36.21
N PRO A 127 -1.40 7.83 -36.59
CA PRO A 127 -1.54 9.24 -36.24
C PRO A 127 -1.84 9.43 -34.75
N LEU A 128 -1.29 10.51 -34.18
CA LEU A 128 -1.57 11.01 -32.83
C LEU A 128 -3.05 11.44 -32.70
N SER A 129 -3.93 10.48 -32.44
CA SER A 129 -5.31 10.74 -32.01
C SER A 129 -5.60 9.93 -30.75
N SER A 130 -6.07 10.62 -29.69
CA SER A 130 -6.67 10.17 -28.40
C SER A 130 -6.05 8.98 -27.62
N THR A 131 -5.71 7.90 -28.30
CA THR A 131 -4.99 6.70 -27.82
C THR A 131 -3.70 7.01 -27.06
N SER A 132 -2.96 8.06 -27.43
CA SER A 132 -1.69 8.41 -26.76
C SER A 132 -1.88 8.83 -25.30
N LEU A 133 -2.98 9.52 -24.96
CA LEU A 133 -3.30 9.88 -23.58
C LEU A 133 -3.73 8.66 -22.76
N VAL A 134 -4.52 7.75 -23.35
CA VAL A 134 -4.93 6.50 -22.70
C VAL A 134 -3.73 5.62 -22.43
N VAL A 135 -2.78 5.52 -23.37
CA VAL A 135 -1.55 4.76 -23.22
C VAL A 135 -0.66 5.38 -22.13
N LEU A 136 -0.46 6.70 -22.10
CA LEU A 136 0.30 7.36 -21.02
C LEU A 136 -0.37 7.26 -19.65
N PHE A 137 -1.70 7.35 -19.61
CA PHE A 137 -2.49 7.13 -18.39
C PHE A 137 -2.34 5.68 -17.89
N MET A 138 -2.42 4.71 -18.80
CA MET A 138 -2.19 3.30 -18.46
C MET A 138 -0.74 3.03 -18.02
N PHE A 139 0.26 3.62 -18.67
CA PHE A 139 1.66 3.47 -18.27
C PHE A 139 1.96 4.12 -16.92
N SER A 140 1.48 5.33 -16.67
CA SER A 140 1.64 6.01 -15.37
C SER A 140 0.89 5.29 -14.25
N TYR A 141 -0.33 4.80 -14.52
CA TYR A 141 -1.09 3.96 -13.60
C TYR A 141 -0.37 2.64 -13.32
N VAL A 142 0.15 1.97 -14.34
CA VAL A 142 0.93 0.73 -14.20
C VAL A 142 2.24 0.97 -13.44
N ASP A 143 2.93 2.09 -13.63
CA ASP A 143 4.12 2.44 -12.86
C ASP A 143 3.80 2.79 -11.41
N SER A 144 2.66 3.47 -11.16
CA SER A 144 2.15 3.73 -9.81
C SER A 144 1.84 2.42 -9.08
N LEU A 145 1.15 1.49 -9.76
CA LEU A 145 0.88 0.12 -9.28
C LEU A 145 2.16 -0.69 -9.01
N ARG A 146 3.20 -0.50 -9.83
CA ARG A 146 4.48 -1.23 -9.69
C ARG A 146 5.35 -0.70 -8.56
N SER A 147 5.18 0.56 -8.17
CA SER A 147 6.02 1.21 -7.14
C SER A 147 5.33 1.34 -5.78
N TYR A 148 3.99 1.33 -5.75
CA TYR A 148 3.22 1.40 -4.51
C TYR A 148 2.64 0.04 -4.13
N MET A 149 3.13 -0.52 -3.01
CA MET A 149 2.59 -1.73 -2.41
C MET A 149 1.69 -1.33 -1.23
N PRO A 150 0.36 -1.20 -1.38
CA PRO A 150 -0.51 -0.84 -0.27
C PRO A 150 -0.59 -2.00 0.72
N HIS A 151 -0.17 -1.75 1.96
CA HIS A 151 -0.20 -2.76 3.02
C HIS A 151 -0.52 -2.14 4.38
N LEU A 152 -1.07 -2.96 5.27
CA LEU A 152 -1.26 -2.65 6.68
C LEU A 152 -0.40 -3.60 7.51
N SER A 153 0.61 -3.08 8.19
CA SER A 153 1.51 -3.90 9.00
C SER A 153 0.81 -4.44 10.24
N LEU A 154 1.04 -5.73 10.52
CA LEU A 154 0.53 -6.42 11.69
C LEU A 154 1.59 -6.59 12.79
N LEU A 155 2.84 -6.72 12.37
CA LEU A 155 4.00 -6.92 13.24
C LEU A 155 5.21 -6.21 12.64
N TYR A 156 5.96 -5.52 13.50
CA TYR A 156 7.31 -5.07 13.19
C TYR A 156 8.31 -5.90 13.99
N GLY A 157 9.41 -6.30 13.35
CA GLY A 157 10.43 -7.11 14.01
C GLY A 157 11.37 -7.75 13.01
N ASP A 158 12.56 -8.08 13.51
CA ASP A 158 13.57 -8.84 12.78
C ASP A 158 13.44 -10.32 13.20
N LEU A 159 12.44 -10.99 12.63
CA LEU A 159 12.17 -12.42 12.85
C LEU A 159 12.99 -13.29 11.89
N THR A 160 13.30 -14.51 12.29
CA THR A 160 13.85 -15.53 11.36
C THR A 160 12.78 -15.97 10.36
N GLU A 161 13.18 -16.64 9.28
CA GLU A 161 12.20 -17.12 8.28
C GLU A 161 11.25 -18.18 8.85
N GLU A 162 11.73 -18.99 9.81
CA GLU A 162 10.90 -19.95 10.55
C GLU A 162 9.87 -19.23 11.41
N GLU A 163 10.29 -18.24 12.18
CA GLU A 163 9.39 -17.45 13.03
C GLU A 163 8.37 -16.67 12.18
N LYS A 164 8.79 -16.08 11.05
CA LYS A 164 7.89 -15.42 10.09
C LYS A 164 6.86 -16.38 9.53
N LYS A 165 7.25 -17.61 9.21
CA LYS A 165 6.32 -18.64 8.72
C LYS A 165 5.27 -18.96 9.78
N THR A 166 5.67 -19.16 11.03
CA THR A 166 4.74 -19.40 12.13
C THR A 166 3.81 -18.20 12.38
N ALA A 167 4.36 -16.98 12.36
CA ALA A 167 3.58 -15.76 12.51
C ALA A 167 2.55 -15.57 11.37
N LEU A 168 2.95 -15.91 10.14
CA LEU A 168 2.08 -15.89 8.96
C LEU A 168 0.94 -16.91 9.09
N GLU A 169 1.26 -18.16 9.44
CA GLU A 169 0.26 -19.22 9.63
C GLU A 169 -0.75 -18.83 10.72
N LYS A 170 -0.28 -18.24 11.82
CA LYS A 170 -1.16 -17.77 12.90
C LYS A 170 -2.03 -16.59 12.47
N ALA A 171 -1.47 -15.63 11.73
CA ALA A 171 -2.23 -14.52 11.19
C ALA A 171 -3.31 -14.99 10.22
N CYS A 172 -3.03 -16.00 9.38
CA CYS A 172 -4.00 -16.63 8.50
C CYS A 172 -5.09 -17.39 9.28
N ALA A 173 -4.73 -18.14 10.33
CA ALA A 173 -5.68 -18.90 11.15
C ALA A 173 -6.63 -18.01 11.96
N LEU A 174 -6.16 -16.84 12.41
CA LEU A 174 -6.99 -15.84 13.08
C LEU A 174 -7.90 -15.06 12.10
N ASP A 175 -7.78 -15.31 10.78
CA ASP A 175 -8.48 -14.62 9.71
C ASP A 175 -9.55 -15.43 8.95
N GLU A 176 -10.23 -16.39 9.58
CA GLU A 176 -11.28 -17.23 8.95
C GLU A 176 -12.48 -16.47 8.31
N ARG A 177 -12.51 -15.13 8.32
CA ARG A 177 -13.40 -14.31 7.47
C ARG A 177 -12.62 -13.22 6.74
N ARG A 178 -12.13 -13.60 5.55
CA ARG A 178 -11.32 -12.83 4.58
C ARG A 178 -11.98 -11.55 4.03
N SER A 179 -13.29 -11.34 4.26
CA SER A 179 -14.11 -10.32 3.60
C SER A 179 -14.48 -9.11 4.47
N GLU A 180 -13.99 -8.98 5.70
CA GLU A 180 -14.46 -7.95 6.66
C GLU A 180 -13.36 -6.99 7.16
N PHE A 181 -12.37 -6.69 6.34
CA PHE A 181 -11.37 -5.67 6.71
C PHE A 181 -11.98 -4.26 6.73
N PRO A 182 -11.46 -3.37 7.59
CA PRO A 182 -12.05 -2.06 7.81
C PRO A 182 -11.94 -1.18 6.57
N ASP A 183 -12.98 -0.39 6.30
CA ASP A 183 -12.89 0.71 5.35
C ASP A 183 -11.79 1.67 5.84
N ILE A 184 -10.91 2.12 4.94
CA ILE A 184 -9.82 3.03 5.29
C ILE A 184 -10.40 4.45 5.20
N ALA A 185 -10.70 5.02 6.36
CA ALA A 185 -11.16 6.40 6.41
C ALA A 185 -9.95 7.32 6.58
N SER A 186 -9.88 8.40 5.81
CA SER A 186 -8.96 9.49 6.13
C SER A 186 -9.34 10.05 7.51
N GLY A 187 -8.60 9.61 8.54
CA GLY A 187 -8.68 10.15 9.88
C GLY A 187 -7.58 11.17 10.04
N THR A 188 -7.96 12.43 10.22
CA THR A 188 -7.09 13.49 10.75
C THR A 188 -6.58 13.05 12.13
N VAL A 189 -5.25 13.13 12.31
CA VAL A 189 -4.62 13.14 13.64
C VAL A 189 -4.71 14.54 14.20
#